data_AF-A0A7Z9FCH5-F1
#
_entry.id   AF-A0A7Z9FCH5-F1
#
_cell.length_a   1.000
_cell.length_b   1.000
_cell.length_c   1.000
_cell.angle_alpha   90.00
_cell.angle_beta   90.00
_cell.angle_gamma   90.00
#
_symmetry.space_group_name_H-M   'P 1'
#
loop_
_entity.id
_entity.type
_entity.pdbx_description
1 polymer ?
#
loop_
_entity_poly.entity_id
_entity_poly.type
_entity_poly.pdbx_seq_one_letter_code
_entity_poly.pdbx_strand_id
1 'polypeptide(L)'
;NGQITEIDAADQLETFRRQGKNFQGLSFPTISGAGNHGAIVHYRVDAASNRPLLPGELYLVDSGAQYLDGTTDVTRTIAVGTPSEEMRDRFTRVLKGHIAIATALFPVGTVGGQLDTLARQSLWNAGLDYEHGTGHGVGSFLNVHEGPHRISKSLGGAPLKPGMIVSNEPGYYKTDAYGIRIENLVTVVERGRPESGERDLLGFDTLTWAPIDRCLVQKSLLNDKESNWLNRYHTKVRETLTPLLDNDAAAWLKSVTASI
;
A
#
# COMPACT_ATOMS: atom_id res chain seq x y z
N ASN A 1 4.61 24.07 -7.09
CA ASN A 1 5.74 24.82 -6.53
C ASN A 1 6.48 23.91 -5.55
N GLY A 2 7.73 23.53 -5.85
CA GLY A 2 8.56 22.60 -5.07
C GLY A 2 9.08 23.21 -3.76
N GLN A 3 8.16 23.68 -2.92
CA GLN A 3 8.44 24.31 -1.63
C GLN A 3 8.35 23.33 -0.45
N ILE A 4 7.77 22.14 -0.66
CA ILE A 4 7.62 21.11 0.36
C ILE A 4 8.81 20.16 0.27
N THR A 5 9.49 19.94 1.38
CA THR A 5 10.57 18.96 1.51
C THR A 5 10.07 17.61 2.05
N GLU A 6 10.94 16.59 2.02
CA GLU A 6 10.66 15.28 2.64
C GLU A 6 10.29 15.44 4.13
N ILE A 7 11.08 16.19 4.89
CA ILE A 7 10.79 16.47 6.31
C ILE A 7 9.47 17.22 6.47
N ASP A 8 9.21 18.27 5.69
CA ASP A 8 7.95 19.03 5.80
C ASP A 8 6.73 18.13 5.60
N ALA A 9 6.79 17.22 4.62
CA ALA A 9 5.71 16.29 4.33
C ALA A 9 5.53 15.24 5.45
N ALA A 10 6.63 14.71 6.01
CA ALA A 10 6.59 13.77 7.12
C ALA A 10 6.01 14.40 8.40
N ASP A 11 6.49 15.59 8.77
CA ASP A 11 6.07 16.33 9.96
C ASP A 11 4.60 16.75 9.86
N GLN A 12 4.17 17.18 8.68
CA GLN A 12 2.78 17.55 8.45
C GLN A 12 1.84 16.33 8.57
N LEU A 13 2.27 15.16 8.08
CA LEU A 13 1.49 13.93 8.19
C LEU A 13 1.36 13.47 9.64
N GLU A 14 2.44 13.56 10.43
CA GLU A 14 2.39 13.30 11.87
C GLU A 14 1.46 14.29 12.59
N THR A 15 1.51 15.57 12.22
CA THR A 15 0.63 16.61 12.76
C THR A 15 -0.84 16.27 12.54
N PHE A 16 -1.21 15.75 11.36
CA PHE A 16 -2.58 15.27 11.11
C PHE A 16 -2.93 14.05 11.97
N ARG A 17 -2.02 13.08 12.12
CA ARG A 17 -2.27 11.90 12.95
C ARG A 17 -2.47 12.22 14.44
N ARG A 18 -1.70 13.19 14.96
CA ARG A 18 -1.80 13.68 16.36
C ARG A 18 -3.17 14.26 16.71
N GLN A 19 -3.94 14.68 15.72
CA GLN A 19 -5.32 15.17 15.92
C GLN A 19 -6.33 14.02 16.10
N GLY A 20 -5.95 12.79 15.73
CA GLY A 20 -6.80 11.62 15.86
C GLY A 20 -7.03 11.24 17.32
N LYS A 21 -8.28 10.91 17.65
CA LYS A 21 -8.63 10.33 18.95
C LYS A 21 -7.78 9.07 19.18
N ASN A 22 -7.37 8.84 20.44
CA ASN A 22 -6.60 7.67 20.87
C ASN A 22 -5.14 7.60 20.40
N PHE A 23 -4.60 8.59 19.68
CA PHE A 23 -3.21 8.59 19.20
C PHE A 23 -2.19 8.41 20.34
N GLN A 24 -1.22 7.51 20.15
CA GLN A 24 -0.15 7.18 21.11
C GLN A 24 1.27 7.37 20.56
N GLY A 25 1.40 7.81 19.30
CA GLY A 25 2.69 7.99 18.63
C GLY A 25 2.72 7.32 17.27
N LEU A 26 3.85 7.47 16.56
CA LEU A 26 4.07 6.74 15.32
C LEU A 26 4.34 5.26 15.60
N SER A 27 3.87 4.37 14.72
CA SER A 27 4.16 2.92 14.82
C SER A 27 5.57 2.58 14.35
N PHE A 28 6.17 3.45 13.54
CA PHE A 28 7.56 3.46 13.11
C PHE A 28 7.92 4.86 12.56
N PRO A 29 9.21 5.22 12.44
CA PRO A 29 9.60 6.49 11.81
C PRO A 29 9.15 6.56 10.35
N THR A 30 8.43 7.62 9.97
CA THR A 30 7.96 7.84 8.60
C THR A 30 9.11 7.77 7.60
N ILE A 31 8.94 6.96 6.57
CA ILE A 31 9.78 6.97 5.37
C ILE A 31 9.17 8.00 4.42
N SER A 32 9.93 9.04 4.09
CA SER A 32 9.53 10.10 3.18
C SER A 32 10.65 10.30 2.16
N GLY A 33 10.48 9.74 0.95
CA GLY A 33 11.53 9.69 -0.07
C GLY A 33 11.09 10.27 -1.41
N ALA A 34 11.73 11.34 -1.86
CA ALA A 34 11.53 11.97 -3.16
C ALA A 34 12.60 11.50 -4.17
N GLY A 35 12.17 11.21 -5.40
CA GLY A 35 13.08 10.76 -6.46
C GLY A 35 13.89 9.54 -6.02
N ASN A 36 15.22 9.62 -6.14
CA ASN A 36 16.14 8.52 -5.84
C ASN A 36 16.06 8.04 -4.38
N HIS A 37 15.68 8.87 -3.42
CA HIS A 37 15.52 8.45 -2.03
C HIS A 37 14.39 7.43 -1.86
N GLY A 38 13.34 7.53 -2.69
CA GLY A 38 12.27 6.53 -2.71
C GLY A 38 12.75 5.12 -3.10
N ALA A 39 13.89 4.99 -3.78
CA ALA A 39 14.48 3.70 -4.17
C ALA A 39 15.16 2.96 -3.00
N ILE A 40 15.37 3.62 -1.86
CA ILE A 40 15.99 3.02 -0.67
C ILE A 40 14.87 2.50 0.24
N VAL A 41 14.70 1.17 0.30
CA VAL A 41 13.54 0.51 0.94
C VAL A 41 13.26 1.01 2.37
N HIS A 42 14.30 1.13 3.19
CA HIS A 42 14.23 1.66 4.56
C HIS A 42 14.90 3.04 4.69
N TYR A 43 14.68 3.92 3.72
CA TYR A 43 15.19 5.29 3.77
C TYR A 43 14.75 6.01 5.04
N ARG A 44 15.64 6.82 5.59
CA ARG A 44 15.33 7.75 6.67
C ARG A 44 15.90 9.10 6.30
N VAL A 45 15.02 10.07 6.15
CA VAL A 45 15.41 11.46 5.92
C VAL A 45 16.03 12.03 7.20
N ASP A 46 17.10 12.80 7.03
CA ASP A 46 17.70 13.64 8.07
C ASP A 46 17.96 15.05 7.53
N ALA A 47 18.47 15.95 8.37
CA ALA A 47 18.70 17.34 7.97
C ALA A 47 19.71 17.49 6.81
N ALA A 48 20.61 16.53 6.62
CA ALA A 48 21.61 16.55 5.55
C ALA A 48 21.09 15.95 4.24
N SER A 49 20.18 14.96 4.31
CA SER A 49 19.56 14.34 3.15
C SER A 49 18.24 14.98 2.71
N ASN A 50 17.62 15.82 3.55
CA ASN A 50 16.34 16.46 3.26
C ASN A 50 16.36 17.24 1.95
N ARG A 51 15.45 16.89 1.04
CA ARG A 51 15.36 17.51 -0.29
C ARG A 51 13.93 17.95 -0.63
N PRO A 52 13.77 18.96 -1.49
CA PRO A 52 12.46 19.35 -2.00
C PRO A 52 11.85 18.27 -2.90
N LEU A 53 10.52 18.21 -2.91
CA LEU A 53 9.71 17.44 -3.83
C LEU A 53 9.69 18.16 -5.20
N LEU A 54 10.36 17.61 -6.21
CA LEU A 54 10.51 18.26 -7.51
C LEU A 54 9.49 17.74 -8.55
N PRO A 55 8.99 18.59 -9.45
CA PRO A 55 8.16 18.15 -10.57
C PRO A 55 8.87 17.13 -11.46
N GLY A 56 8.12 16.11 -11.91
CA GLY A 56 8.63 15.00 -12.71
C GLY A 56 9.13 13.80 -11.87
N GLU A 57 9.16 13.92 -10.54
CA GLU A 57 9.60 12.86 -9.64
C GLU A 57 8.43 12.06 -9.04
N LEU A 58 8.75 10.90 -8.50
CA LEU A 58 7.86 10.18 -7.59
C LEU A 58 8.18 10.57 -6.14
N TYR A 59 7.14 10.63 -5.32
CA TYR A 59 7.24 10.73 -3.88
C TYR A 59 6.65 9.48 -3.25
N LEU A 60 7.48 8.76 -2.49
CA LEU A 60 7.05 7.62 -1.68
C LEU A 60 6.97 8.05 -0.23
N VAL A 61 5.80 7.85 0.37
CA VAL A 61 5.58 8.05 1.80
C VAL A 61 5.02 6.77 2.40
N ASP A 62 5.74 6.25 3.38
CA ASP A 62 5.34 5.09 4.18
C ASP A 62 5.35 5.48 5.65
N SER A 63 4.21 5.27 6.30
CA SER A 63 3.99 5.79 7.62
C SER A 63 2.84 5.10 8.32
N GLY A 64 2.91 5.09 9.64
CA GLY A 64 1.87 4.53 10.49
C GLY A 64 1.84 5.19 11.86
N ALA A 65 0.82 4.85 12.63
CA ALA A 65 0.66 5.29 14.01
C ALA A 65 0.02 4.21 14.87
N GLN A 66 0.31 4.35 16.16
CA GLN A 66 -0.31 3.65 17.26
C GLN A 66 -1.49 4.45 17.77
N TYR A 67 -2.60 3.75 17.97
CA TYR A 67 -3.80 4.25 18.63
C TYR A 67 -4.21 3.23 19.69
N LEU A 68 -4.89 3.66 20.76
CA LEU A 68 -5.39 2.73 21.80
C LEU A 68 -6.30 1.62 21.23
N ASP A 69 -6.85 1.82 20.03
CA ASP A 69 -7.74 0.93 19.30
C ASP A 69 -7.07 0.23 18.10
N GLY A 70 -5.76 0.41 17.86
CA GLY A 70 -5.05 -0.36 16.84
C GLY A 70 -3.70 0.21 16.38
N THR A 71 -3.05 -0.55 15.50
CA THR A 71 -1.81 -0.16 14.83
C THR A 71 -2.08 0.04 13.35
N THR A 72 -1.50 1.07 12.75
CA THR A 72 -1.63 1.34 11.30
C THR A 72 -0.28 1.25 10.60
N ASP A 73 -0.35 0.87 9.33
CA ASP A 73 0.75 0.87 8.38
C ASP A 73 0.20 1.17 6.98
N VAL A 74 0.82 2.10 6.25
CA VAL A 74 0.35 2.51 4.93
C VAL A 74 1.43 3.26 4.15
N THR A 75 1.80 2.65 3.03
CA THR A 75 2.57 3.29 1.96
C THR A 75 1.73 3.77 0.79
N ARG A 76 2.02 4.99 0.31
CA ARG A 76 1.59 5.50 -1.00
C ARG A 76 2.77 6.06 -1.78
N THR A 77 2.78 5.79 -3.08
CA THR A 77 3.62 6.50 -4.06
C THR A 77 2.74 7.44 -4.89
N ILE A 78 3.18 8.69 -5.02
CA ILE A 78 2.43 9.80 -5.63
C ILE A 78 3.31 10.45 -6.69
N ALA A 79 2.71 10.87 -7.81
CA ALA A 79 3.40 11.65 -8.83
C ALA A 79 3.49 13.13 -8.41
N VAL A 80 4.70 13.69 -8.40
CA VAL A 80 4.89 15.14 -8.26
C VAL A 80 4.90 15.73 -9.66
N GLY A 81 3.77 16.24 -10.14
CA GLY A 81 3.63 16.70 -11.53
C GLY A 81 3.40 15.55 -12.51
N THR A 82 4.06 15.56 -13.66
CA THR A 82 3.84 14.56 -14.74
C THR A 82 4.84 13.41 -14.63
N PRO A 83 4.40 12.16 -14.35
CA PRO A 83 5.29 11.00 -14.31
C PRO A 83 5.72 10.55 -15.71
N SER A 84 6.89 9.90 -15.80
CA SER A 84 7.36 9.28 -17.04
C SER A 84 6.58 8.01 -17.38
N GLU A 85 6.65 7.57 -18.65
CA GLU A 85 6.03 6.31 -19.08
C GLU A 85 6.58 5.11 -18.31
N GLU A 86 7.89 5.09 -18.04
CA GLU A 86 8.51 4.01 -17.26
C GLU A 86 7.92 3.98 -15.83
N MET A 87 7.83 5.12 -15.15
CA MET A 87 7.25 5.20 -13.80
C MET A 87 5.82 4.66 -13.78
N ARG A 88 5.01 4.98 -14.80
CA ARG A 88 3.63 4.48 -14.93
C ARG A 88 3.56 2.98 -15.19
N ASP A 89 4.43 2.45 -16.07
CA ASP A 89 4.52 1.00 -16.29
C ASP A 89 4.89 0.27 -14.99
N ARG A 90 5.95 0.72 -14.31
CA ARG A 90 6.42 0.07 -13.06
C ARG A 90 5.37 0.16 -11.96
N PHE A 91 4.74 1.32 -11.79
CA PHE A 91 3.67 1.51 -10.81
C PHE A 91 2.49 0.58 -11.09
N THR A 92 2.08 0.48 -12.35
CA THR A 92 0.94 -0.35 -12.72
C THR A 92 1.23 -1.84 -12.49
N ARG A 93 2.47 -2.30 -12.68
CA ARG A 93 2.87 -3.68 -12.35
C ARG A 93 2.83 -3.96 -10.85
N VAL A 94 3.30 -3.01 -10.04
CA VAL A 94 3.18 -3.08 -8.57
C VAL A 94 1.71 -3.12 -8.16
N LEU A 95 0.88 -2.26 -8.74
CA LEU A 95 -0.57 -2.24 -8.49
C LEU A 95 -1.23 -3.56 -8.86
N LYS A 96 -0.88 -4.17 -10.00
CA LYS A 96 -1.40 -5.50 -10.36
C LYS A 96 -1.05 -6.56 -9.33
N GLY A 97 0.17 -6.53 -8.80
CA GLY A 97 0.56 -7.39 -7.67
C GLY A 97 -0.27 -7.15 -6.42
N HIS A 98 -0.50 -5.88 -6.06
CA HIS A 98 -1.32 -5.51 -4.90
C HIS A 98 -2.77 -6.01 -5.06
N ILE A 99 -3.35 -5.84 -6.25
CA ILE A 99 -4.70 -6.31 -6.57
C ILE A 99 -4.77 -7.84 -6.52
N ALA A 100 -3.75 -8.54 -7.01
CA ALA A 100 -3.72 -10.00 -7.02
C ALA A 100 -3.78 -10.56 -5.59
N ILE A 101 -3.09 -9.94 -4.64
CA ILE A 101 -3.21 -10.29 -3.20
C ILE A 101 -4.58 -9.89 -2.67
N ALA A 102 -5.00 -8.64 -2.87
CA ALA A 102 -6.25 -8.12 -2.31
C ALA A 102 -7.51 -8.88 -2.78
N THR A 103 -7.43 -9.56 -3.93
CA THR A 103 -8.54 -10.34 -4.52
C THR A 103 -8.34 -11.85 -4.43
N ALA A 104 -7.26 -12.31 -3.80
CA ALA A 104 -6.96 -13.73 -3.70
C ALA A 104 -8.04 -14.47 -2.92
N LEU A 105 -8.46 -15.62 -3.47
CA LEU A 105 -9.21 -16.65 -2.77
C LEU A 105 -8.30 -17.86 -2.61
N PHE A 106 -8.19 -18.40 -1.41
CA PHE A 106 -7.25 -19.46 -1.10
C PHE A 106 -7.83 -20.48 -0.12
N PRO A 107 -7.48 -21.77 -0.22
CA PRO A 107 -7.99 -22.79 0.71
C PRO A 107 -7.58 -22.52 2.16
N VAL A 108 -8.45 -22.90 3.10
CA VAL A 108 -8.08 -22.98 4.53
C VAL A 108 -6.80 -23.82 4.71
N GLY A 109 -5.87 -23.33 5.52
CA GLY A 109 -4.57 -23.98 5.76
C GLY A 109 -3.42 -23.42 4.91
N THR A 110 -3.71 -22.56 3.93
CA THR A 110 -2.67 -21.87 3.13
C THR A 110 -1.78 -21.01 4.02
N VAL A 111 -0.46 -21.10 3.82
CA VAL A 111 0.55 -20.22 4.45
C VAL A 111 0.87 -19.05 3.52
N GLY A 112 1.19 -17.88 4.07
CA GLY A 112 1.34 -16.67 3.26
C GLY A 112 2.46 -16.74 2.21
N GLY A 113 3.51 -17.56 2.41
CA GLY A 113 4.54 -17.77 1.39
C GLY A 113 4.01 -18.38 0.08
N GLN A 114 2.88 -19.08 0.11
CA GLN A 114 2.23 -19.61 -1.10
C GLN A 114 1.50 -18.51 -1.91
N LEU A 115 1.28 -17.33 -1.32
CA LEU A 115 0.61 -16.20 -1.96
C LEU A 115 1.60 -15.14 -2.47
N ASP A 116 2.84 -15.12 -1.96
CA ASP A 116 3.85 -14.09 -2.27
C ASP A 116 4.07 -13.90 -3.78
N THR A 117 4.14 -14.99 -4.55
CA THR A 117 4.30 -14.95 -6.02
C THR A 117 3.19 -14.19 -6.73
N LEU A 118 1.96 -14.17 -6.21
CA LEU A 118 0.84 -13.43 -6.82
C LEU A 118 1.16 -11.94 -6.94
N ALA A 119 1.85 -11.38 -5.93
CA ALA A 119 2.25 -10.00 -5.91
C ALA A 119 3.43 -9.68 -6.86
N ARG A 120 4.18 -10.70 -7.28
CA ARG A 120 5.41 -10.54 -8.08
C ARG A 120 5.20 -10.81 -9.56
N GLN A 121 4.21 -11.64 -9.92
CA GLN A 121 4.05 -12.17 -11.27
C GLN A 121 4.08 -11.08 -12.36
N SER A 122 3.43 -9.94 -12.14
CA SER A 122 3.41 -8.86 -13.14
C SER A 122 4.75 -8.14 -13.32
N LEU A 123 5.59 -8.12 -12.28
CA LEU A 123 6.97 -7.60 -12.34
C LEU A 123 7.89 -8.64 -13.00
N TRP A 124 7.79 -9.90 -12.61
CA TRP A 124 8.57 -11.00 -13.19
C TRP A 124 8.37 -11.15 -14.70
N ASN A 125 7.14 -10.94 -15.20
CA ASN A 125 6.85 -10.93 -16.64
C ASN A 125 7.63 -9.85 -17.42
N ALA A 126 8.20 -8.85 -16.74
CA ALA A 126 9.08 -7.82 -17.30
C ALA A 126 10.54 -7.94 -16.83
N GLY A 127 10.92 -9.04 -16.17
CA GLY A 127 12.28 -9.24 -15.65
C GLY A 127 12.62 -8.36 -14.45
N LEU A 128 11.62 -7.96 -13.65
CA LEU A 128 11.78 -7.08 -12.48
C LEU A 128 11.37 -7.81 -11.21
N ASP A 129 11.87 -7.39 -10.05
CA ASP A 129 11.45 -7.89 -8.73
C ASP A 129 11.62 -6.79 -7.65
N TYR A 130 11.32 -7.14 -6.40
CA TYR A 130 11.64 -6.33 -5.20
C TYR A 130 12.21 -7.21 -4.08
N GLU A 131 13.12 -6.65 -3.28
CA GLU A 131 13.97 -7.38 -2.32
C GLU A 131 13.44 -7.38 -0.88
N HIS A 132 12.12 -7.36 -0.71
CA HIS A 132 11.45 -7.56 0.58
C HIS A 132 10.24 -8.51 0.43
N GLY A 133 9.63 -8.90 1.56
CA GLY A 133 8.39 -9.70 1.55
C GLY A 133 7.20 -8.87 1.06
N THR A 134 6.17 -9.53 0.52
CA THR A 134 4.90 -8.90 0.13
C THR A 134 4.11 -8.34 1.30
N GLY A 135 4.31 -8.86 2.51
CA GLY A 135 3.72 -8.31 3.72
C GLY A 135 4.03 -9.08 5.00
N HIS A 136 3.66 -8.52 6.13
CA HIS A 136 3.88 -9.02 7.49
C HIS A 136 2.61 -8.93 8.31
N GLY A 137 2.52 -9.69 9.41
CA GLY A 137 1.44 -9.51 10.36
C GLY A 137 1.56 -8.17 11.11
N VAL A 138 0.43 -7.69 11.64
CA VAL A 138 0.33 -6.43 12.38
C VAL A 138 -0.42 -6.67 13.69
N GLY A 139 0.17 -6.25 14.81
CA GLY A 139 -0.44 -6.37 16.13
C GLY A 139 -1.48 -5.30 16.42
N SER A 140 -2.43 -5.59 17.31
CA SER A 140 -3.45 -4.63 17.74
C SER A 140 -2.92 -3.74 18.88
N PHE A 141 -2.57 -2.48 18.56
CA PHE A 141 -1.85 -1.56 19.45
C PHE A 141 -0.57 -2.20 20.03
N LEU A 142 0.21 -2.81 19.15
CA LEU A 142 1.42 -3.58 19.45
C LEU A 142 2.42 -3.39 18.29
N ASN A 143 3.35 -4.31 18.11
CA ASN A 143 4.35 -4.22 17.05
C ASN A 143 3.66 -4.13 15.68
N VAL A 144 4.08 -3.16 14.87
CA VAL A 144 3.65 -3.04 13.48
C VAL A 144 4.12 -4.23 12.64
N HIS A 145 5.29 -4.78 12.98
CA HIS A 145 5.79 -6.05 12.46
C HIS A 145 5.56 -7.17 13.48
N GLU A 146 4.51 -7.96 13.30
CA GLU A 146 4.13 -9.05 14.19
C GLU A 146 4.08 -10.39 13.45
N GLY A 147 4.74 -11.41 14.00
CA GLY A 147 4.64 -12.78 13.51
C GLY A 147 3.56 -13.59 14.25
N PRO A 148 3.38 -14.88 13.92
CA PRO A 148 4.20 -15.69 13.02
C PRO A 148 3.77 -15.67 11.55
N HIS A 149 2.59 -15.14 11.22
CA HIS A 149 2.10 -15.09 9.84
C HIS A 149 2.70 -13.91 9.06
N ARG A 150 2.98 -14.12 7.78
CA ARG A 150 3.50 -13.11 6.83
C ARG A 150 3.33 -13.62 5.40
N ILE A 151 3.36 -12.72 4.42
CA ILE A 151 3.39 -13.05 2.99
C ILE A 151 4.79 -12.70 2.49
N SER A 152 5.64 -13.71 2.27
CA SER A 152 7.05 -13.46 1.90
C SER A 152 7.59 -14.63 1.07
N LYS A 153 8.75 -14.43 0.41
CA LYS A 153 9.49 -15.51 -0.28
C LYS A 153 9.80 -16.73 0.62
N SER A 154 9.74 -16.58 1.94
CA SER A 154 9.94 -17.67 2.89
C SER A 154 8.80 -18.69 2.80
N LEU A 155 9.14 -19.94 2.51
CA LEU A 155 8.19 -21.06 2.40
C LEU A 155 7.61 -21.53 3.75
N GLY A 156 8.08 -20.98 4.88
CA GLY A 156 7.59 -21.29 6.22
C GLY A 156 6.68 -20.20 6.79
N GLY A 157 5.92 -20.53 7.84
CA GLY A 157 5.05 -19.59 8.55
C GLY A 157 3.82 -20.28 9.13
N ALA A 158 3.05 -19.54 9.93
CA ALA A 158 1.74 -20.01 10.36
C ALA A 158 0.73 -19.92 9.21
N PRO A 159 -0.22 -20.88 9.11
CA PRO A 159 -1.36 -20.76 8.21
C PRO A 159 -2.16 -19.49 8.48
N LEU A 160 -2.62 -18.83 7.42
CA LEU A 160 -3.51 -17.69 7.53
C LEU A 160 -4.87 -18.14 8.08
N LYS A 161 -5.39 -17.40 9.06
CA LYS A 161 -6.66 -17.68 9.73
C LYS A 161 -7.54 -16.43 9.79
N PRO A 162 -8.88 -16.56 9.78
CA PRO A 162 -9.79 -15.44 9.94
C PRO A 162 -9.41 -14.53 11.13
N GLY A 163 -9.47 -13.22 10.92
CA GLY A 163 -9.13 -12.20 11.92
C GLY A 163 -7.65 -11.81 11.97
N MET A 164 -6.75 -12.57 11.33
CA MET A 164 -5.35 -12.16 11.19
C MET A 164 -5.24 -10.92 10.29
N ILE A 165 -4.49 -9.91 10.74
CA ILE A 165 -4.18 -8.70 9.97
C ILE A 165 -2.81 -8.86 9.33
N VAL A 166 -2.69 -8.50 8.06
CA VAL A 166 -1.45 -8.55 7.28
C VAL A 166 -1.31 -7.30 6.42
N SER A 167 -0.11 -6.78 6.24
CA SER A 167 0.17 -5.83 5.15
C SER A 167 0.11 -6.52 3.78
N ASN A 168 -0.23 -5.75 2.75
CA ASN A 168 -0.16 -6.11 1.34
C ASN A 168 0.55 -4.96 0.62
N GLU A 169 1.85 -5.09 0.46
CA GLU A 169 2.78 -3.99 0.20
C GLU A 169 3.82 -4.29 -0.90
N PRO A 170 3.45 -4.82 -2.08
CA PRO A 170 4.43 -5.00 -3.15
C PRO A 170 5.08 -3.67 -3.54
N GLY A 171 6.30 -3.77 -4.05
CA GLY A 171 7.08 -2.60 -4.46
C GLY A 171 7.94 -2.83 -5.70
N TYR A 172 8.65 -1.78 -6.09
CA TYR A 172 9.69 -1.78 -7.11
C TYR A 172 10.63 -0.61 -6.85
N TYR A 173 11.94 -0.85 -6.93
CA TYR A 173 12.95 0.16 -6.59
C TYR A 173 14.01 0.19 -7.68
N LYS A 174 14.10 1.32 -8.39
CA LYS A 174 15.13 1.57 -9.39
C LYS A 174 16.23 2.40 -8.74
N THR A 175 17.37 1.75 -8.47
CA THR A 175 18.56 2.35 -7.87
C THR A 175 18.87 3.70 -8.54
N ASP A 176 19.17 4.69 -7.70
CA ASP A 176 19.51 6.07 -8.11
C ASP A 176 18.41 6.82 -8.88
N ALA A 177 17.17 6.31 -8.94
CA ALA A 177 16.10 6.93 -9.72
C ALA A 177 14.80 7.17 -8.93
N TYR A 178 14.08 6.10 -8.57
CA TYR A 178 12.80 6.19 -7.85
C TYR A 178 12.40 4.85 -7.24
N GLY A 179 11.50 4.89 -6.26
CA GLY A 179 10.85 3.70 -5.73
C GLY A 179 9.35 3.83 -5.68
N ILE A 180 8.71 2.67 -5.63
CA ILE A 180 7.27 2.49 -5.65
C ILE A 180 6.92 1.44 -4.62
N ARG A 181 5.92 1.73 -3.79
CA ARG A 181 5.27 0.74 -2.93
C ARG A 181 3.81 1.12 -2.75
N ILE A 182 2.93 0.13 -2.80
CA ILE A 182 1.49 0.31 -2.62
C ILE A 182 1.06 -0.62 -1.51
N GLU A 183 0.72 -0.05 -0.36
CA GLU A 183 0.47 -0.83 0.84
C GLU A 183 -0.90 -0.56 1.45
N ASN A 184 -1.59 -1.63 1.77
CA ASN A 184 -2.76 -1.59 2.64
C ASN A 184 -2.62 -2.69 3.69
N LEU A 185 -3.18 -2.45 4.87
CA LEU A 185 -3.53 -3.52 5.79
C LEU A 185 -4.82 -4.18 5.31
N VAL A 186 -4.81 -5.52 5.39
CA VAL A 186 -5.95 -6.38 5.09
C VAL A 186 -6.16 -7.36 6.23
N THR A 187 -7.42 -7.76 6.44
CA THR A 187 -7.78 -8.82 7.39
C THR A 187 -8.19 -10.08 6.64
N VAL A 188 -7.73 -11.23 7.11
CA VAL A 188 -8.13 -12.53 6.58
C VAL A 188 -9.59 -12.80 7.00
N VAL A 189 -10.41 -13.23 6.06
CA VAL A 189 -11.84 -13.47 6.28
C VAL A 189 -12.30 -14.76 5.60
N GLU A 190 -13.37 -15.35 6.12
CA GLU A 190 -14.02 -16.49 5.49
C GLU A 190 -14.76 -16.06 4.22
N ARG A 191 -14.63 -16.85 3.16
CA ARG A 191 -15.39 -16.68 1.90
C ARG A 191 -16.32 -17.87 1.64
N GLY A 192 -16.29 -18.87 2.52
CA GLY A 192 -17.05 -20.10 2.41
C GLY A 192 -16.59 -20.98 1.26
N ARG A 193 -17.30 -22.08 1.05
CA ARG A 193 -17.11 -22.98 -0.08
C ARG A 193 -18.08 -22.59 -1.21
N PRO A 194 -17.59 -22.35 -2.45
CA PRO A 194 -18.46 -22.20 -3.61
C PRO A 194 -19.36 -23.43 -3.80
N GLU A 195 -20.57 -23.25 -4.36
CA GLU A 195 -21.54 -24.35 -4.53
C GLU A 195 -20.97 -25.55 -5.32
N SER A 196 -20.16 -25.29 -6.35
CA SER A 196 -19.47 -26.31 -7.15
C SER A 196 -18.08 -26.68 -6.61
N GLY A 197 -17.65 -26.11 -5.48
CA GLY A 197 -16.32 -26.28 -4.91
C GLY A 197 -16.24 -27.41 -3.89
N GLU A 198 -15.03 -27.91 -3.67
CA GLU A 198 -14.75 -29.01 -2.72
C GLU A 198 -14.11 -28.54 -1.41
N ARG A 199 -13.69 -27.27 -1.31
CA ARG A 199 -12.93 -26.73 -0.17
C ARG A 199 -13.48 -25.39 0.29
N ASP A 200 -13.42 -25.16 1.60
CA ASP A 200 -13.64 -23.83 2.18
C ASP A 200 -12.51 -22.89 1.81
N LEU A 201 -12.89 -21.67 1.43
CA LEU A 201 -11.97 -20.63 1.02
C LEU A 201 -11.92 -19.49 2.03
N LEU A 202 -10.74 -18.90 2.11
CA LEU A 202 -10.45 -17.63 2.76
C LEU A 202 -10.18 -16.58 1.70
N GLY A 203 -10.24 -15.31 2.11
CA GLY A 203 -9.82 -14.17 1.32
C GLY A 203 -9.45 -13.01 2.23
N PHE A 204 -9.41 -11.81 1.65
CA PHE A 204 -9.04 -10.59 2.37
C PHE A 204 -10.13 -9.53 2.30
N ASP A 205 -10.35 -8.81 3.40
CA ASP A 205 -11.05 -7.51 3.44
C ASP A 205 -10.06 -6.39 3.75
N THR A 206 -10.23 -5.25 3.10
CA THR A 206 -9.34 -4.09 3.26
C THR A 206 -9.64 -3.33 4.56
N LEU A 207 -8.58 -2.97 5.31
CA LEU A 207 -8.66 -2.07 6.46
C LEU A 207 -8.20 -0.65 6.11
N THR A 208 -7.16 -0.51 5.30
CA THR A 208 -6.62 0.80 4.90
C THR A 208 -7.49 1.47 3.83
N TRP A 209 -7.99 2.67 4.12
CA TRP A 209 -8.72 3.50 3.16
C TRP A 209 -7.95 4.78 2.85
N ALA A 210 -7.16 4.75 1.77
CA ALA A 210 -6.48 5.92 1.22
C ALA A 210 -6.41 5.83 -0.31
N PRO A 211 -6.63 6.92 -1.06
CA PRO A 211 -6.61 6.88 -2.52
C PRO A 211 -5.27 6.35 -3.04
N ILE A 212 -5.30 5.68 -4.18
CA ILE A 212 -4.12 5.23 -4.94
C ILE A 212 -4.00 6.18 -6.13
N ASP A 213 -2.83 6.76 -6.36
CA ASP A 213 -2.65 7.81 -7.35
C ASP A 213 -2.90 7.31 -8.78
N ARG A 214 -3.98 7.82 -9.39
CA ARG A 214 -4.41 7.46 -10.74
C ARG A 214 -3.51 8.01 -11.83
N CYS A 215 -2.75 9.08 -11.58
CA CYS A 215 -1.82 9.65 -12.54
C CYS A 215 -0.70 8.65 -12.89
N LEU A 216 -0.38 7.75 -11.96
CA LEU A 216 0.61 6.68 -12.13
C LEU A 216 0.06 5.43 -12.81
N VAL A 217 -1.27 5.32 -12.99
CA VAL A 217 -1.88 4.13 -13.58
C VAL A 217 -1.86 4.21 -15.11
N GLN A 218 -1.30 3.18 -15.73
CA GLN A 218 -1.34 2.95 -17.16
C GLN A 218 -2.46 1.96 -17.48
N LYS A 219 -3.65 2.48 -17.78
CA LYS A 219 -4.88 1.68 -17.99
C LYS A 219 -4.71 0.53 -19.00
N SER A 220 -3.89 0.70 -20.04
CA SER A 220 -3.63 -0.34 -21.04
C SER A 220 -2.93 -1.59 -20.51
N LEU A 221 -2.32 -1.55 -19.33
CA LEU A 221 -1.73 -2.71 -18.65
C LEU A 221 -2.71 -3.42 -17.71
N LEU A 222 -3.87 -2.82 -17.42
CA LEU A 222 -4.90 -3.39 -16.57
C LEU A 222 -5.92 -4.16 -17.40
N ASN A 223 -6.35 -5.30 -16.89
CA ASN A 223 -7.57 -5.94 -17.38
C ASN A 223 -8.82 -5.32 -16.75
N ASP A 224 -10.00 -5.71 -17.23
CA ASP A 224 -11.27 -5.17 -16.74
C ASP A 224 -11.50 -5.47 -15.25
N LYS A 225 -11.09 -6.64 -14.76
CA LYS A 225 -11.25 -7.01 -13.34
C LYS A 225 -10.41 -6.11 -12.44
N GLU A 226 -9.18 -5.83 -12.84
CA GLU A 226 -8.25 -4.95 -12.12
C GLU A 226 -8.71 -3.50 -12.14
N SER A 227 -9.13 -2.98 -13.31
CA SER A 227 -9.67 -1.62 -13.42
C SER A 227 -10.95 -1.45 -12.59
N ASN A 228 -11.84 -2.44 -12.64
CA ASN A 228 -13.05 -2.44 -11.83
C ASN A 228 -12.77 -2.57 -10.33
N TRP A 229 -11.72 -3.33 -9.94
CA TRP A 229 -11.29 -3.37 -8.54
C TRP A 229 -10.86 -1.99 -8.07
N LEU A 230 -10.02 -1.28 -8.83
CA LEU A 230 -9.55 0.05 -8.45
C LEU A 230 -10.71 1.04 -8.32
N ASN A 231 -11.65 1.02 -9.27
CA ASN A 231 -12.84 1.87 -9.25
C ASN A 231 -13.74 1.58 -8.03
N ARG A 232 -13.93 0.31 -7.67
CA ARG A 232 -14.68 -0.08 -6.45
C ARG A 232 -13.95 0.32 -5.18
N TYR A 233 -12.65 0.08 -5.10
CA TYR A 233 -11.81 0.48 -3.98
C TYR A 233 -11.89 2.00 -3.76
N HIS A 234 -11.71 2.79 -4.81
CA HIS A 234 -11.82 4.25 -4.78
C HIS A 234 -13.22 4.76 -4.43
N THR A 235 -14.27 4.06 -4.89
CA THR A 235 -15.64 4.34 -4.44
C THR A 235 -15.79 4.14 -2.94
N LYS A 236 -15.27 3.02 -2.41
CA LYS A 236 -15.32 2.73 -0.97
C LYS A 236 -14.49 3.72 -0.15
N VAL A 237 -13.33 4.14 -0.65
CA VAL A 237 -12.52 5.23 -0.04
C VAL A 237 -13.35 6.50 0.06
N ARG A 238 -14.03 6.94 -1.02
CA ARG A 238 -14.89 8.14 -0.96
C ARG A 238 -16.01 7.99 0.05
N GLU A 239 -16.77 6.90 -0.02
CA GLU A 239 -17.92 6.67 0.87
C GLU A 239 -17.50 6.66 2.34
N THR A 240 -16.34 6.09 2.64
CA THR A 240 -15.83 5.96 4.01
C THR A 240 -15.30 7.29 4.55
N LEU A 241 -14.55 8.04 3.74
CA LEU A 241 -13.84 9.23 4.21
C LEU A 241 -14.64 10.52 4.06
N THR A 242 -15.46 10.68 3.02
CA THR A 242 -16.18 11.94 2.74
C THR A 242 -16.96 12.49 3.94
N PRO A 243 -17.67 11.68 4.75
CA PRO A 243 -18.38 12.18 5.93
C PRO A 243 -17.46 12.74 7.04
N LEU A 244 -16.16 12.47 6.98
CA LEU A 244 -15.15 12.85 7.98
C LEU A 244 -14.29 14.03 7.52
N LEU A 245 -14.50 14.53 6.29
CA LEU A 245 -13.66 15.54 5.66
C LEU A 245 -14.39 16.89 5.57
N ASP A 246 -13.62 17.97 5.55
CA ASP A 246 -14.13 19.27 5.13
C ASP A 246 -14.45 19.30 3.62
N ASN A 247 -15.09 20.38 3.17
CA ASN A 247 -15.55 20.50 1.78
C ASN A 247 -14.41 20.46 0.76
N ASP A 248 -13.25 21.05 1.07
CA ASP A 248 -12.12 21.15 0.15
C ASP A 248 -11.44 19.79 0.00
N ALA A 249 -11.19 19.11 1.11
CA ALA A 249 -10.65 17.75 1.14
C ALA A 249 -11.62 16.74 0.50
N ALA A 250 -12.93 16.88 0.71
CA ALA A 250 -13.94 16.04 0.07
C ALA A 250 -13.99 16.25 -1.45
N ALA A 251 -13.90 17.50 -1.93
CA ALA A 251 -13.84 17.82 -3.35
C ALA A 251 -12.56 17.27 -4.00
N TRP A 252 -11.41 17.42 -3.33
CA TRP A 252 -10.15 16.81 -3.75
C TRP A 252 -10.26 15.28 -3.81
N LEU A 253 -10.79 14.64 -2.76
CA LEU A 253 -10.94 13.20 -2.69
C LEU A 253 -11.80 12.68 -3.84
N LYS A 254 -12.91 13.37 -4.15
CA LYS A 254 -13.79 13.03 -5.27
C LYS A 254 -13.06 13.06 -6.61
N SER A 255 -12.19 14.04 -6.82
CA SER A 255 -11.38 14.15 -8.04
C SER A 255 -10.39 12.99 -8.18
N VAL A 256 -9.56 12.76 -7.15
CA VAL A 256 -8.47 11.77 -7.21
C VAL A 256 -8.94 10.31 -7.18
N THR A 257 -10.22 10.06 -6.90
CA THR A 257 -10.83 8.73 -6.84
C THR A 257 -11.82 8.44 -7.98
N ALA A 258 -12.01 9.35 -8.95
CA ALA A 258 -12.92 9.09 -10.06
C ALA A 258 -12.56 7.79 -10.82
N SER A 259 -13.47 7.25 -11.62
CA SER A 259 -13.21 5.99 -12.34
C SER A 259 -12.19 6.16 -13.46
N ILE A 260 -11.28 5.19 -13.65
CA ILE A 260 -10.34 5.12 -14.78
C ILE A 260 -10.90 4.46 -16.02
#